data_AF-A0A7V5LK78-F1
#
_entry.id   AF-A0A7V5LK78-F1
#
_cell.length_a   1.000
_cell.length_b   1.000
_cell.length_c   1.000
_cell.angle_alpha   90.00
_cell.angle_beta   90.00
_cell.angle_gamma   90.00
#
_symmetry.space_group_name_H-M   'P 1'
#
loop_
_entity.id
_entity.type
_entity.pdbx_description
1 polymer ?
#
loop_
_entity_poly.entity_id
_entity_poly.type
_entity_poly.pdbx_seq_one_letter_code
_entity_poly.pdbx_strand_id
1 'polypeptide(L)' 'MPEISRFFGIVIYIFYLDHNPPHFHAKYNEYEA' A
#
# COMPACT_ATOMS: atom_id res chain seq x y z
N MET A 1 -0.14 6.97 5.81
CA MET A 1 0.15 5.83 4.92
C MET A 1 1.65 5.54 4.97
N PRO A 2 2.15 4.78 5.96
CA PRO A 2 3.54 4.37 5.97
C PRO A 2 3.81 3.39 4.82
N GLU A 3 4.83 3.67 4.03
CA GLU A 3 5.42 2.70 3.10
C GLU A 3 6.13 1.61 3.91
N ILE A 4 5.89 0.35 3.55
CA ILE A 4 6.39 -0.81 4.30
C ILE A 4 7.40 -1.59 3.48
N SER A 5 7.26 -1.60 2.15
CA SER A 5 8.16 -2.29 1.23
C SER A 5 8.12 -1.68 -0.16
N ARG A 6 9.23 -1.82 -0.89
CA ARG A 6 9.37 -1.41 -2.29
C ARG A 6 10.26 -2.39 -3.05
N PHE A 7 9.74 -2.91 -4.16
CA PHE A 7 10.46 -3.83 -5.04
C PHE A 7 9.86 -3.83 -6.45
N PHE A 8 10.67 -4.04 -7.49
CA PHE A 8 10.23 -4.05 -8.90
C PHE A 8 9.35 -2.86 -9.34
N GLY A 9 9.50 -1.69 -8.69
CA GLY A 9 8.67 -0.50 -8.94
C GLY A 9 7.27 -0.53 -8.28
N ILE A 10 6.97 -1.56 -7.49
CA ILE A 10 5.76 -1.71 -6.70
C ILE A 10 6.01 -1.12 -5.30
N VAL A 11 5.09 -0.28 -4.84
CA VAL A 11 5.10 0.31 -3.49
C VAL A 11 3.97 -0.30 -2.67
N ILE A 12 4.31 -0.87 -1.50
CA ILE A 12 3.33 -1.44 -0.58
C ILE A 12 3.19 -0.53 0.65
N TYR A 13 1.97 -0.13 0.97
CA TYR A 13 1.64 0.66 2.16
C TYR A 13 0.40 0.12 2.88
N ILE A 14 0.20 0.55 4.12
CA ILE A 14 -0.93 0.13 4.96
C ILE A 14 -1.76 1.33 5.43
N PHE A 15 -3.08 1.19 5.39
CA PHE A 15 -4.03 2.13 5.99
C PHE A 15 -4.55 1.58 7.30
N TYR A 16 -3.85 1.91 8.38
CA TYR A 16 -4.19 1.43 9.72
C TYR A 16 -5.29 2.27 10.42
N LEU A 17 -5.69 3.42 9.86
CA LEU A 17 -6.68 4.33 10.46
C LEU A 17 -7.99 4.44 9.69
N ASP A 18 -8.09 3.84 8.51
CA ASP A 18 -9.22 4.06 7.61
C ASP A 18 -10.38 3.10 7.91
N HIS A 19 -10.09 1.80 8.04
CA HIS A 19 -11.07 0.79 8.47
C HIS A 19 -10.38 -0.47 9.01
N ASN A 20 -11.11 -1.21 9.87
CA ASN A 20 -10.68 -2.51 10.38
C ASN A 20 -11.26 -3.64 9.52
N PRO A 21 -10.48 -4.71 9.24
CA PRO A 21 -9.07 -4.86 9.57
C PRO A 21 -8.17 -3.95 8.71
N PRO A 22 -6.98 -3.56 9.21
CA PRO A 22 -5.99 -2.88 8.38
C PRO A 22 -5.71 -3.68 7.12
N HIS A 23 -5.68 -2.99 5.99
CA HIS A 23 -5.49 -3.58 4.68
C HIS A 23 -4.27 -2.95 4.00
N PHE A 24 -3.60 -3.77 3.20
CA PHE A 24 -2.49 -3.33 2.38
C PHE A 24 -3.01 -2.81 1.06
N HIS A 25 -2.26 -1.88 0.50
CA HIS A 25 -2.42 -1.39 -0.86
C HIS A 25 -1.12 -1.56 -1.60
N ALA A 26 -1.23 -1.85 -2.89
CA ALA A 26 -0.12 -1.94 -3.81
C ALA A 26 -0.28 -0.90 -4.92
N LYS A 27 0.73 -0.05 -5.07
CA LYS A 27 0.80 0.92 -6.18
C LYS A 27 1.88 0.54 -7.17
N TYR A 28 1.55 0.55 -8.45
CA TYR A 28 2.47 0.36 -9.56
C TYR A 28 2.14 1.34 -10.70
N ASN A 29 3.04 2.29 -10.96
CA ASN A 29 2.80 3.42 -11.86
C ASN A 29 1.49 4.15 -11.51
N GLU A 30 0.50 4.13 -12.40
CA GLU A 30 -0.81 4.76 -12.23
C GLU A 30 -1.89 3.81 -11.69
N TYR A 31 -1.54 2.54 -11.45
CA TYR A 31 -2.46 1.53 -10.92
C TYR A 31 -2.31 1.39 -9.41
N GLU A 32 -3.44 1.19 -8.74
CA GLU A 32 -3.57 0.98 -7.29
C GLU A 32 -4.57 -0.16 -7.04
N ALA A 33 -4.27 -1.02 -6.07
CA ALA A 33 -5.08 -2.16 -5.64
C ALA A 33 -5.05 -2.31 -4.12
#